data_AF-E1YC82-F1
#
_entry.id   AF-E1YC82-F1
#
_cell.length_a   1.000
_cell.length_b   1.000
_cell.length_c   1.000
_cell.angle_alpha   90.00
_cell.angle_beta   90.00
_cell.angle_gamma   90.00
#
_symmetry.space_group_name_H-M   'P 1'
#
loop_
_entity.id
_entity.type
_entity.pdbx_description
1 polymer ?
#
loop_
_entity_poly.entity_id
_entity_poly.type
_entity_poly.pdbx_seq_one_letter_code
_entity_poly.pdbx_strand_id
1 'polypeptide(L)'
;MKKQVESGCWAFQAGDKESAPAWREFFRDLKKRGLDGRDMVLGAMDGLPGLKKVFKEEFPKAKVQRCQVHVSRNVLAKVPRKRHV
;
A
#
# COMPACT_ATOMS: atom_id res chain seq x y z
N MET A 1 -14.52 23.34 4.21
CA MET A 1 -13.11 23.14 4.61
C MET A 1 -12.47 22.19 3.61
N LYS A 2 -11.66 22.69 2.67
CA LYS A 2 -11.04 21.84 1.64
C LYS A 2 -9.85 21.11 2.27
N LYS A 3 -9.88 19.78 2.37
CA LYS A 3 -8.68 19.01 2.72
C LYS A 3 -7.67 19.22 1.59
N GLN A 4 -6.51 19.79 1.89
CA GLN A 4 -5.40 19.79 0.93
C GLN A 4 -5.00 18.35 0.67
N VAL A 5 -4.97 17.97 -0.61
CA VAL A 5 -4.43 16.69 -1.07
C VAL A 5 -2.98 16.95 -1.42
N GLU A 6 -2.06 16.60 -0.53
CA GLU A 6 -0.64 16.66 -0.82
C GLU A 6 -0.22 15.34 -1.51
N SER A 7 0.32 15.46 -2.72
CA SER A 7 0.90 14.33 -3.44
C SER A 7 2.38 14.26 -3.12
N GLY A 8 2.83 13.15 -2.51
CA GLY A 8 4.23 13.00 -2.12
C GLY A 8 4.54 11.65 -1.47
N CYS A 9 5.83 11.43 -1.19
CA CYS A 9 6.28 10.31 -0.37
C CYS A 9 6.11 10.69 1.11
N TRP A 10 5.19 10.03 1.80
CA TRP A 10 4.88 10.34 3.20
C TRP A 10 5.84 9.68 4.19
N ALA A 11 6.50 8.59 3.80
CA ALA A 11 7.35 7.79 4.68
C ALA A 11 8.26 6.84 3.90
N PHE A 12 9.40 6.51 4.49
CA PHE A 12 10.31 5.48 4.02
C PHE A 12 10.83 4.69 5.23
N GLN A 13 10.78 3.36 5.17
CA GLN A 13 11.32 2.48 6.20
C GLN A 13 12.04 1.30 5.52
N ALA A 14 13.30 1.10 5.88
CA ALA A 14 14.06 -0.05 5.40
C ALA A 14 13.59 -1.33 6.12
N GLY A 15 13.57 -2.44 5.39
CA GLY A 15 13.23 -3.76 5.92
C GLY A 15 14.00 -4.84 5.17
N ASP A 16 14.27 -5.96 5.85
CA ASP A 16 15.01 -7.12 5.33
C ASP A 16 14.10 -8.11 4.59
N LYS A 17 12.90 -8.34 5.13
CA LYS A 17 11.87 -9.24 4.60
C LYS A 17 10.47 -8.75 4.99
N GLU A 18 9.45 -9.43 4.49
CA GLU A 18 8.08 -9.15 4.91
C GLU A 18 7.90 -9.42 6.42
N SER A 19 7.52 -8.39 7.17
CA SER A 19 7.35 -8.45 8.62
C SER A 19 6.08 -7.71 9.04
N ALA A 20 5.09 -8.45 9.53
CA ALA A 20 3.84 -7.87 10.02
C ALA A 20 4.06 -6.86 11.18
N PRO A 21 4.96 -7.12 12.16
CA PRO A 21 5.32 -6.10 13.15
C PRO A 21 5.87 -4.81 12.52
N ALA A 22 6.76 -4.91 11.53
CA ALA A 22 7.35 -3.73 10.88
C ALA A 22 6.28 -2.91 10.13
N TRP A 23 5.35 -3.57 9.42
CA TRP A 23 4.22 -2.88 8.78
C TRP A 23 3.31 -2.18 9.78
N ARG A 24 3.10 -2.79 10.96
CA ARG A 24 2.25 -2.22 11.99
C ARG A 24 2.87 -0.96 12.58
N GLU A 25 4.17 -1.03 12.86
CA GLU A 25 4.96 0.12 13.30
C GLU A 25 4.90 1.25 12.26
N PHE A 26 5.13 0.95 10.98
CA PHE A 26 5.09 1.91 9.89
C PHE A 26 3.77 2.69 9.82
N PHE A 27 2.62 1.99 9.89
CA PHE A 27 1.31 2.65 9.86
C PHE A 27 1.01 3.43 11.15
N ARG A 28 1.46 2.94 12.31
CA ARG A 28 1.31 3.66 13.58
C ARG A 28 2.13 4.95 13.59
N ASP A 29 3.34 4.93 13.03
CA ASP A 29 4.17 6.12 12.87
C ASP A 29 3.48 7.17 11.99
N LEU A 30 2.93 6.77 10.85
CA LEU A 30 2.15 7.66 9.98
C LEU A 30 0.97 8.31 10.72
N LYS A 31 0.20 7.53 11.49
CA LYS A 31 -0.91 8.04 12.31
C LYS A 31 -0.43 9.00 13.39
N LYS A 32 0.69 8.67 14.05
CA LYS A 32 1.32 9.53 15.06
C LYS A 32 1.75 10.88 14.49
N ARG A 33 2.14 10.92 13.21
CA ARG A 33 2.48 12.14 12.46
C ARG A 33 1.29 12.90 11.90
N GLY A 34 0.05 12.45 12.17
CA GLY A 34 -1.17 13.18 11.84
C GLY A 34 -2.01 12.57 10.71
N LEU A 35 -1.66 11.38 10.21
CA LEU A 35 -2.53 10.67 9.27
C LEU A 35 -3.82 10.19 9.98
N ASP A 36 -4.97 10.77 9.66
CA ASP A 36 -6.26 10.29 10.17
C ASP A 36 -6.70 9.02 9.42
N GLY A 37 -6.62 7.88 10.12
CA GLY A 37 -7.02 6.60 9.55
C GLY A 37 -8.51 6.51 9.14
N ARG A 38 -9.37 7.40 9.62
CA ARG A 38 -10.79 7.46 9.24
C ARG A 38 -10.99 7.98 7.82
N ASP A 39 -10.03 8.74 7.31
CA ASP A 39 -10.02 9.28 5.95
C ASP A 39 -9.41 8.34 4.92
N MET A 40 -8.83 7.22 5.38
CA MET A 40 -8.24 6.23 4.50
C MET A 40 -9.35 5.48 3.74
N VAL A 41 -9.42 5.67 2.43
CA VAL A 41 -10.43 5.04 1.56
C VAL A 41 -9.88 3.81 0.84
N LEU A 42 -8.62 3.83 0.42
CA LEU A 42 -8.03 2.80 -0.44
C LEU A 42 -6.53 2.63 -0.17
N GLY A 43 -6.11 1.39 0.06
CA GLY A 43 -4.70 0.98 0.00
C GLY A 43 -4.41 0.21 -1.29
N ALA A 44 -3.47 0.69 -2.10
CA ALA A 44 -3.00 0.01 -3.31
C ALA A 44 -1.62 -0.64 -3.08
N MET A 45 -1.58 -1.97 -3.09
CA MET A 45 -0.41 -2.75 -2.63
C MET A 45 0.02 -3.79 -3.67
N ASP A 46 1.28 -4.22 -3.63
CA ASP A 46 1.87 -5.20 -4.57
C ASP A 46 1.30 -6.63 -4.42
N GLY A 47 0.72 -6.94 -3.27
CA GLY A 47 0.04 -8.21 -2.97
C GLY A 47 0.66 -9.00 -1.82
N LEU A 48 1.57 -8.41 -1.05
CA LEU A 48 2.14 -9.03 0.16
C LEU A 48 1.03 -9.33 1.20
N PRO A 49 0.87 -10.60 1.65
CA PRO A 49 -0.26 -11.02 2.48
C PRO A 49 -0.23 -10.43 3.89
N GLY A 50 0.95 -10.33 4.51
CA GLY A 50 1.17 -9.71 5.81
C GLY A 50 0.90 -8.20 5.78
N LEU A 51 1.35 -7.51 4.74
CA LEU A 51 1.02 -6.09 4.53
C LEU A 51 -0.49 -5.88 4.43
N LYS A 52 -1.19 -6.67 3.60
CA LYS A 52 -2.65 -6.61 3.46
C LYS A 52 -3.38 -6.86 4.78
N LYS A 53 -2.92 -7.85 5.56
CA LYS A 53 -3.51 -8.19 6.87
C LYS A 53 -3.39 -7.00 7.82
N VAL A 54 -2.18 -6.49 8.02
CA VAL A 54 -1.92 -5.37 8.94
C VAL A 54 -2.62 -4.10 8.49
N PHE A 55 -2.67 -3.82 7.18
CA PHE A 55 -3.40 -2.66 6.68
C PHE A 55 -4.88 -2.68 7.01
N LYS A 56 -5.55 -3.85 6.91
CA LYS A 56 -6.95 -3.98 7.30
C LYS A 56 -7.17 -3.81 8.80
N GLU A 57 -6.21 -4.23 9.62
CA GLU A 57 -6.25 -4.01 11.07
C GLU A 57 -6.11 -2.51 11.39
N GLU A 58 -5.18 -1.82 10.73
CA GLU A 58 -4.89 -0.40 10.98
C GLU A 58 -5.91 0.56 10.31
N PHE A 59 -6.50 0.18 9.17
CA PHE A 59 -7.48 0.99 8.43
C PHE A 59 -8.74 0.16 8.08
N PRO A 60 -9.60 -0.18 9.06
CA PRO A 60 -10.71 -1.13 8.85
C PRO A 60 -11.77 -0.70 7.84
N LYS A 61 -11.93 0.61 7.62
CA LYS A 61 -12.89 1.17 6.65
C LYS A 61 -12.32 1.28 5.23
N ALA A 62 -11.01 1.15 5.07
CA ALA A 62 -10.35 1.28 3.78
C ALA A 62 -10.49 -0.01 2.96
N LYS A 63 -10.69 0.15 1.65
CA LYS A 63 -10.61 -0.96 0.70
C LYS A 63 -9.15 -1.30 0.43
N VAL A 64 -8.89 -2.55 0.06
CA VAL A 64 -7.58 -3.00 -0.40
C VAL A 64 -7.67 -3.35 -1.87
N GLN A 65 -6.78 -2.78 -2.68
CA GLN A 65 -6.64 -3.07 -4.10
C GLN A 65 -5.22 -3.55 -4.38
N ARG A 66 -5.09 -4.48 -5.34
CA ARG A 66 -3.78 -4.82 -5.91
C ARG A 66 -3.33 -3.75 -6.90
N CYS A 67 -2.09 -3.30 -6.75
CA CYS A 67 -1.47 -2.31 -7.63
C CYS A 67 -1.48 -2.81 -9.07
N GLN A 68 -2.21 -2.11 -9.95
CA GLN A 68 -2.36 -2.52 -11.35
C GLN A 68 -1.03 -2.46 -12.10
N VAL A 69 -0.15 -1.53 -11.74
CA VAL A 69 1.21 -1.46 -12.32
C VAL A 69 2.00 -2.75 -12.05
N HIS A 70 1.97 -3.27 -10.81
CA HIS A 70 2.60 -4.55 -10.48
C HIS A 70 1.93 -5.71 -11.22
N VAL A 71 0.59 -5.71 -11.33
CA VAL A 71 -0.14 -6.74 -12.08
C VAL A 71 0.27 -6.75 -13.55
N SER A 72 0.24 -5.59 -14.23
CA SER A 72 0.63 -5.47 -15.63
C SER A 72 2.08 -5.91 -15.85
N ARG A 73 3.02 -5.49 -14.99
CA ARG A 73 4.42 -5.94 -15.06
C ARG A 73 4.55 -7.46 -14.91
N ASN A 74 3.83 -8.05 -13.95
CA ASN A 74 3.84 -9.50 -13.74
C ASN A 74 3.27 -10.27 -14.95
N VAL A 75 2.20 -9.77 -15.56
CA VAL A 75 1.60 -10.38 -16.76
C VAL A 75 2.57 -10.27 -17.94
N LEU A 76 3.08 -9.08 -18.23
CA LEU A 76 4.01 -8.84 -19.35
C LEU A 76 5.30 -9.66 -19.23
N ALA A 77 5.78 -9.92 -18.01
CA ALA A 77 6.92 -10.78 -17.75
C ALA A 77 6.67 -12.26 -18.08
N LYS A 78 5.41 -12.68 -18.22
CA LYS A 78 5.02 -14.08 -18.47
C LYS A 78 4.46 -14.32 -19.87
N VAL A 79 4.23 -13.28 -20.66
CA VAL A 79 3.73 -13.41 -22.04
C VAL A 79 4.79 -13.04 -23.08
N PRO A 80 4.82 -13.70 -24.26
CA PRO A 80 5.73 -13.34 -25.33
C PRO A 80 5.56 -11.88 -25.76
N ARG A 81 6.67 -11.19 -26.07
CA ARG A 81 6.65 -9.77 -26.49
C ARG A 81 5.73 -9.48 -27.67
N LYS A 82 5.58 -10.44 -28.60
CA LYS A 82 4.66 -10.33 -29.75
C LYS A 82 3.18 -10.20 -29.35
N ARG A 83 2.84 -10.46 -28.09
CA ARG A 83 1.48 -10.39 -27.52
C ARG A 83 1.33 -9.28 -26.48
N HIS A 84 2.31 -8.38 -26.36
CA HIS A 84 2.17 -7.17 -25.56
C HIS A 84 1.21 -6.25 -26.31
N VAL A 85 0.12 -5.84 -25.65
CA VAL A 85 -0.89 -4.92 -26.20
C VAL A 85 -0.52 -3.48 -25.84
#